data_AF-A0A916HCK9-F1
#
_entry.id   AF-A0A916HCK9-F1
#
_cell.length_a   1.000
_cell.length_b   1.000
_cell.length_c   1.000
_cell.angle_alpha   90.00
_cell.angle_beta   90.00
_cell.angle_gamma   90.00
#
_symmetry.space_group_name_H-M   'P 1'
#
loop_
_entity.id
_entity.type
_entity.pdbx_description
1 polymer ?
#
loop_
_entity_poly.entity_id
_entity_poly.type
_entity_poly.pdbx_seq_one_letter_code
_entity_poly.pdbx_strand_id
1 'polypeptide(L)'
;MNTTTINSTTNDLLPIERLGHYDPEVHQRVQQWLASGELLAWIPILSQENFPDVPPQILRFADQYQEAMRWPIQRPEDLLALPDGITGWLLPADADDTDVACGVWNGEVYILGVQDKRTGRKQTLLGERFDIATGQADDPEQSAV
;
A
#
# COMPACT_ATOMS: atom_id res chain seq x y z
N MET A 1 26.22 30.32 10.01
CA MET A 1 25.91 28.98 10.54
C MET A 1 24.41 28.85 10.41
N ASN A 2 23.94 28.16 9.37
CA ASN A 2 22.53 28.09 9.03
C ASN A 2 22.05 26.69 9.42
N THR A 3 21.20 26.64 10.44
CA THR A 3 20.56 25.42 10.92
C THR A 3 19.48 25.04 9.93
N THR A 4 19.75 24.06 9.08
CA THR A 4 18.74 23.43 8.22
C THR A 4 17.83 22.58 9.10
N THR A 5 16.61 23.06 9.35
CA THR A 5 15.54 22.26 9.94
C THR A 5 15.10 21.21 8.93
N ILE A 6 15.48 19.96 9.16
CA ILE A 6 14.98 18.82 8.41
C ILE A 6 13.54 18.58 8.89
N ASN A 7 12.56 18.97 8.07
CA ASN A 7 11.18 18.55 8.27
C ASN A 7 11.10 17.04 8.03
N SER A 8 11.21 16.27 9.11
CA SER A 8 10.86 14.87 9.13
C SER A 8 9.34 14.78 8.96
N THR A 9 8.87 14.60 7.72
CA THR A 9 7.50 14.18 7.46
C THR A 9 7.32 12.83 8.16
N THR A 10 6.52 12.83 9.21
CA THR A 10 6.23 11.68 10.05
C THR A 10 5.51 10.63 9.20
N ASN A 11 6.25 9.65 8.66
CA ASN A 11 5.71 8.33 8.29
C ASN A 11 5.36 7.60 9.59
N ASP A 12 4.31 8.08 10.26
CA ASP A 12 3.53 7.23 11.13
C ASP A 12 3.06 6.06 10.27
N LEU A 13 3.35 4.84 10.72
CA LEU A 13 2.92 3.61 10.05
C LEU A 13 1.46 3.78 9.67
N LEU A 14 1.21 3.88 8.37
CA LEU A 14 -0.10 4.28 7.88
C LEU A 14 -1.12 3.31 8.48
N PRO A 15 -2.13 3.80 9.23
CA PRO A 15 -3.14 2.94 9.81
C PRO A 15 -4.02 2.47 8.65
N ILE A 16 -3.61 1.39 8.01
CA ILE A 16 -4.23 0.86 6.79
C ILE A 16 -5.43 -0.02 7.16
N GLU A 17 -6.53 0.13 6.42
CA GLU A 17 -7.68 -0.80 6.40
C GLU A 17 -7.85 -1.44 5.02
N ARG A 18 -8.25 -2.72 5.02
CA ARG A 18 -8.69 -3.42 3.82
C ARG A 18 -10.05 -2.85 3.38
N LEU A 19 -10.18 -2.39 2.13
CA LEU A 19 -11.50 -2.13 1.57
C LEU A 19 -12.21 -3.47 1.34
N GLY A 20 -13.36 -3.67 1.99
CA GLY A 20 -14.25 -4.81 1.74
C GLY A 20 -15.13 -4.66 0.48
N HIS A 21 -14.97 -3.58 -0.29
CA HIS A 21 -15.75 -3.37 -1.51
C HIS A 21 -14.97 -3.86 -2.73
N TYR A 22 -15.56 -4.83 -3.44
CA TYR A 22 -15.15 -5.25 -4.76
C TYR A 22 -15.15 -4.04 -5.72
N ASP A 23 -13.97 -3.63 -6.18
CA ASP A 23 -13.80 -2.62 -7.21
C ASP A 23 -13.60 -3.33 -8.58
N PRO A 24 -14.60 -3.29 -9.47
CA PRO A 24 -14.54 -4.02 -10.75
C PRO A 24 -13.42 -3.53 -11.67
N GLU A 25 -13.04 -2.25 -11.58
CA GLU A 25 -11.96 -1.69 -12.41
C GLU A 25 -10.60 -2.21 -11.94
N VAL A 26 -10.40 -2.29 -10.62
CA VAL A 26 -9.20 -2.90 -10.03
C VAL A 26 -9.10 -4.38 -10.39
N HIS A 27 -10.20 -5.13 -10.27
CA HIS A 27 -10.23 -6.54 -10.64
C HIS A 27 -9.88 -6.75 -12.11
N GLN A 28 -10.47 -5.96 -13.02
CA GLN A 28 -10.18 -6.06 -14.44
C GLN A 28 -8.71 -5.74 -14.75
N ARG A 29 -8.13 -4.74 -14.08
CA ARG A 29 -6.72 -4.37 -14.25
C ARG A 29 -5.79 -5.49 -13.83
N VAL A 30 -6.05 -6.12 -12.69
CA VAL A 30 -5.28 -7.29 -12.23
C VAL A 30 -5.41 -8.46 -13.20
N GLN A 31 -6.62 -8.72 -13.74
CA GLN A 31 -6.79 -9.75 -14.76
C GLN A 31 -5.99 -9.45 -16.03
N GLN A 32 -5.89 -8.19 -16.45
CA GLN A 32 -5.08 -7.80 -17.61
C GLN A 32 -3.59 -8.00 -17.36
N TRP A 33 -3.10 -7.65 -16.18
CA TRP A 33 -1.71 -7.90 -15.77
C TRP A 33 -1.37 -9.40 -15.76
N LEU A 34 -2.27 -10.23 -15.22
CA LEU A 34 -2.07 -11.68 -15.20
C LEU A 34 -2.15 -12.28 -16.61
N ALA A 35 -3.04 -11.77 -17.46
CA ALA A 35 -3.22 -12.25 -18.83
C ALA A 35 -2.10 -11.80 -19.78
N SER A 36 -1.43 -10.68 -19.51
CA SER A 36 -0.31 -10.21 -20.33
C SER A 36 0.94 -11.09 -20.21
N GLY A 37 1.03 -11.89 -19.13
CA GLY A 37 2.22 -12.70 -18.82
C GLY A 37 3.42 -11.86 -18.35
N GLU A 38 3.19 -10.59 -18.03
CA GLU A 38 4.18 -9.71 -17.45
C GLU A 38 4.55 -10.14 -16.02
N LEU A 39 5.80 -9.91 -15.63
CA LEU A 39 6.25 -10.19 -14.28
C LEU A 39 5.58 -9.21 -13.32
N LEU A 40 4.88 -9.73 -12.31
CA LEU A 40 4.35 -8.91 -11.23
C LEU A 40 5.23 -9.04 -9.99
N ALA A 41 5.14 -8.05 -9.12
CA ALA A 41 5.74 -8.06 -7.79
C ALA A 41 4.63 -8.00 -6.75
N TRP A 42 4.83 -8.74 -5.66
CA TRP A 42 4.06 -8.58 -4.44
C TRP A 42 4.96 -8.04 -3.33
N ILE A 43 4.49 -7.06 -2.58
CA ILE A 43 5.25 -6.41 -1.51
C ILE A 43 4.40 -6.39 -0.24
N PRO A 44 4.84 -6.98 0.89
CA PRO A 44 4.04 -6.98 2.11
C PRO A 44 3.79 -5.55 2.60
N ILE A 45 2.53 -5.26 2.97
CA ILE A 45 2.20 -3.99 3.64
C ILE A 45 2.70 -4.08 5.08
N LEU A 46 3.62 -3.20 5.46
CA LEU A 46 4.19 -3.17 6.81
C LEU A 46 3.29 -2.38 7.76
N SER A 47 2.30 -3.08 8.32
CA SER A 47 1.35 -2.50 9.28
C SER A 47 1.15 -3.42 10.47
N GLN A 48 0.70 -2.85 11.60
CA GLN A 48 0.32 -3.64 12.78
C GLN A 48 -0.85 -4.59 12.52
N GLU A 49 -1.65 -4.38 11.46
CA GLU A 49 -2.73 -5.31 11.12
C GLU A 49 -2.18 -6.61 10.51
N ASN A 50 -1.17 -6.50 9.65
CA ASN A 50 -0.49 -7.68 9.09
C ASN A 50 0.48 -8.32 10.10
N PHE A 51 1.12 -7.51 10.94
CA PHE A 51 2.18 -7.95 11.85
C PHE A 51 1.91 -7.49 13.29
N PRO A 52 0.86 -7.99 13.95
CA PRO A 52 0.41 -7.49 15.26
C PRO A 52 1.46 -7.63 16.37
N ASP A 53 2.31 -8.66 16.28
CA ASP A 53 3.33 -8.97 17.27
C ASP A 53 4.67 -8.24 17.00
N VAL A 54 4.79 -7.53 15.88
CA VAL A 54 6.01 -6.78 15.53
C VAL A 54 5.92 -5.37 16.13
N PRO A 55 6.95 -4.89 16.84
CA PRO A 55 6.98 -3.52 17.31
C PRO A 55 6.93 -2.50 16.16
N PRO A 56 6.15 -1.41 16.26
CA PRO A 56 6.06 -0.35 15.25
C PRO A 56 7.41 0.17 14.72
N GLN A 57 8.38 0.29 15.61
CA GLN A 57 9.72 0.81 15.27
C GLN A 57 10.46 -0.12 14.29
N ILE A 58 10.23 -1.43 14.39
CA ILE A 58 10.83 -2.42 13.49
C ILE A 58 10.15 -2.38 12.13
N LEU A 59 8.82 -2.25 12.08
CA LEU A 59 8.09 -2.08 10.82
C LEU A 59 8.57 -0.83 10.07
N ARG A 60 8.73 0.30 10.76
CA ARG A 60 9.22 1.55 10.17
C ARG A 60 10.66 1.42 9.66
N PHE A 61 11.50 0.67 10.36
CA PHE A 61 12.85 0.38 9.88
C PHE A 61 12.83 -0.50 8.63
N ALA A 62 12.01 -1.55 8.61
CA ALA A 62 11.87 -2.45 7.48
C ALA A 62 11.31 -1.75 6.22
N ASP A 63 10.46 -0.74 6.39
CA ASP A 63 9.88 0.07 5.30
C ASP A 63 10.96 0.70 4.40
N GLN A 64 12.12 1.03 4.97
CA GLN A 64 13.29 1.56 4.23
C GLN A 64 13.87 0.56 3.22
N TYR A 65 13.52 -0.73 3.35
CA TYR A 65 13.98 -1.84 2.52
C TYR A 65 12.83 -2.48 1.74
N GLN A 66 11.71 -1.77 1.55
CA GLN A 66 10.51 -2.28 0.88
C GLN A 66 10.81 -2.91 -0.49
N GLU A 67 11.69 -2.31 -1.28
CA GLU A 67 12.11 -2.84 -2.59
C GLU A 67 12.75 -4.23 -2.51
N ALA A 68 13.51 -4.50 -1.44
CA ALA A 68 14.18 -5.78 -1.23
C ALA A 68 13.21 -6.90 -0.81
N MET A 69 11.98 -6.55 -0.43
CA MET A 69 10.93 -7.49 -0.02
C MET A 69 9.99 -7.90 -1.16
N ARG A 70 10.30 -7.50 -2.41
CA ARG A 70 9.53 -7.87 -3.60
C ARG A 70 9.55 -9.39 -3.79
N TRP A 71 8.38 -10.00 -3.74
CA TRP A 71 8.14 -11.39 -4.11
C TRP A 71 7.70 -11.47 -5.58
N PRO A 72 8.42 -12.18 -6.45
CA PRO A 72 8.08 -12.26 -7.87
C PRO A 72 6.87 -13.18 -8.11
N ILE A 73 5.93 -12.72 -8.93
CA ILE A 73 4.74 -13.46 -9.38
C ILE A 73 4.84 -13.61 -10.90
N GLN A 74 5.18 -14.82 -11.36
CA GLN A 74 5.37 -15.12 -12.78
C GLN A 74 4.08 -15.63 -13.43
N ARG A 75 3.25 -16.31 -12.64
CA ARG A 75 2.00 -16.91 -13.08
C ARG A 75 0.90 -16.70 -12.01
N PRO A 76 -0.39 -16.73 -12.39
CA PRO A 76 -1.47 -16.56 -11.44
C PRO A 76 -1.41 -17.53 -10.24
N GLU A 77 -0.94 -18.75 -10.45
CA GLU A 77 -0.84 -19.76 -9.39
C GLU A 77 0.19 -19.38 -8.31
N ASP A 78 1.17 -18.54 -8.63
CA ASP A 78 2.18 -18.10 -7.66
C ASP A 78 1.54 -17.22 -6.56
N LEU A 79 0.39 -16.59 -6.83
CA LEU A 79 -0.37 -15.84 -5.82
C LEU A 79 -0.85 -16.73 -4.67
N LEU A 80 -1.09 -18.02 -4.91
CA LEU A 80 -1.49 -18.97 -3.86
C LEU A 80 -0.33 -19.35 -2.93
N ALA A 81 0.91 -19.05 -3.31
CA ALA A 81 2.10 -19.29 -2.49
C ALA A 81 2.43 -18.10 -1.57
N LEU A 82 1.67 -17.01 -1.66
CA LEU A 82 1.82 -15.87 -0.76
C LEU A 82 1.54 -16.28 0.70
N PRO A 83 2.16 -15.60 1.69
CA PRO A 83 1.89 -15.87 3.10
C PRO A 83 0.40 -15.69 3.44
N ASP A 84 -0.22 -16.75 3.98
CA ASP A 84 -1.61 -16.71 4.42
C ASP A 84 -1.79 -15.67 5.53
N GLY A 85 -2.86 -14.87 5.43
CA GLY A 85 -3.16 -13.83 6.41
C GLY A 85 -2.57 -12.45 6.10
N ILE A 86 -1.55 -12.37 5.24
CA ILE A 86 -0.78 -11.14 5.00
C ILE A 86 -1.25 -10.42 3.74
N THR A 87 -1.59 -9.14 3.90
CA THR A 87 -1.92 -8.26 2.77
C THR A 87 -0.65 -7.62 2.21
N GLY A 88 -0.53 -7.51 0.90
CA GLY A 88 0.57 -6.78 0.27
C GLY A 88 0.14 -6.08 -1.01
N TRP A 89 0.94 -5.14 -1.46
CA TRP A 89 0.76 -4.44 -2.72
C TRP A 89 1.04 -5.37 -3.89
N LEU A 90 0.24 -5.25 -4.95
CA LEU A 90 0.41 -5.99 -6.21
C LEU A 90 0.58 -4.98 -7.36
N LEU A 91 1.63 -5.16 -8.14
CA LEU A 91 1.96 -4.27 -9.26
C LEU A 91 2.82 -4.98 -10.32
N PRO A 92 2.81 -4.50 -11.58
CA PRO A 92 3.84 -4.84 -12.55
C PRO A 92 5.24 -4.59 -11.99
N ALA A 93 6.20 -5.47 -12.27
CA ALA A 93 7.53 -5.42 -11.65
C ALA A 93 8.32 -4.15 -12.00
N ASP A 94 8.01 -3.50 -13.12
CA ASP A 94 8.60 -2.25 -13.58
C ASP A 94 7.80 -1.00 -13.14
N ALA A 95 6.67 -1.18 -12.47
CA ALA A 95 5.88 -0.09 -11.93
C ALA A 95 6.47 0.44 -10.61
N ASP A 96 6.37 1.76 -10.44
CA ASP A 96 6.83 2.48 -9.25
C ASP A 96 5.75 2.53 -8.15
N ASP A 97 4.46 2.50 -8.52
CA ASP A 97 3.35 2.69 -7.60
C ASP A 97 2.11 1.85 -7.97
N THR A 98 1.24 1.59 -7.00
CA THR A 98 -0.02 0.86 -7.19
C THR A 98 -1.04 1.19 -6.10
N ASP A 99 -2.32 1.22 -6.47
CA ASP A 99 -3.47 1.29 -5.54
C ASP A 99 -4.07 -0.10 -5.26
N VAL A 100 -3.44 -1.16 -5.77
CA VAL A 100 -3.94 -2.53 -5.69
C VAL A 100 -3.19 -3.30 -4.62
N ALA A 101 -3.93 -3.90 -3.70
CA ALA A 101 -3.42 -4.86 -2.75
C ALA A 101 -4.00 -6.26 -3.02
N CYS A 102 -3.28 -7.29 -2.61
CA CYS A 102 -3.78 -8.64 -2.56
C CYS A 102 -3.25 -9.41 -1.37
N GLY A 103 -3.95 -10.47 -0.99
CA GLY A 103 -3.49 -11.44 0.00
C GLY A 103 -4.23 -12.76 -0.13
N VAL A 104 -3.76 -13.76 0.60
CA VAL A 104 -4.34 -15.11 0.64
C VAL A 104 -4.99 -15.35 1.98
N TRP A 105 -6.22 -15.88 1.95
CA TRP A 105 -6.93 -16.35 3.14
C TRP A 105 -7.64 -17.66 2.81
N ASN A 106 -7.40 -18.71 3.60
CA ASN A 106 -8.01 -20.02 3.42
C ASN A 106 -7.78 -20.63 2.02
N GLY A 107 -6.64 -20.32 1.40
CA GLY A 107 -6.29 -20.79 0.05
C GLY A 107 -7.01 -20.06 -1.09
N GLU A 108 -7.69 -18.95 -0.81
CA GLU A 108 -8.29 -18.07 -1.80
C GLU A 108 -7.52 -16.75 -1.90
N VAL A 109 -7.36 -16.25 -3.12
CA VAL A 109 -6.73 -14.95 -3.38
C VAL A 109 -7.79 -13.86 -3.36
N TYR A 110 -7.54 -12.81 -2.58
CA TYR A 110 -8.40 -11.63 -2.52
C TYR A 110 -7.65 -10.43 -3.09
N ILE A 111 -8.31 -9.70 -3.98
CA ILE A 111 -7.84 -8.42 -4.53
C ILE A 111 -8.61 -7.30 -3.83
N LEU A 112 -7.88 -6.30 -3.34
CA LEU A 112 -8.36 -5.30 -2.40
C LEU A 112 -7.85 -3.91 -2.76
N GLY A 113 -8.62 -2.89 -2.40
CA GLY A 113 -8.11 -1.52 -2.26
C GLY A 113 -7.62 -1.29 -0.82
N VAL A 114 -6.76 -0.29 -0.65
CA VAL A 114 -6.27 0.13 0.67
C VAL A 114 -6.64 1.60 0.91
N GLN A 115 -7.08 1.89 2.14
CA GLN A 115 -7.34 3.25 2.59
C GLN A 115 -6.71 3.53 3.95
N ASP A 116 -6.45 4.81 4.21
CA ASP A 116 -6.08 5.31 5.53
C ASP A 116 -7.31 5.29 6.46
N LYS A 117 -7.20 4.65 7.62
CA LYS A 117 -8.26 4.54 8.62
C LYS A 117 -8.66 5.87 9.23
N ARG A 118 -7.72 6.80 9.35
CA ARG A 118 -7.92 8.10 10.00
C ARG A 118 -8.59 9.08 9.04
N THR A 119 -8.21 9.06 7.77
CA THR A 119 -8.69 10.03 6.76
C THR A 119 -9.73 9.45 5.80
N GLY A 120 -9.84 8.12 5.71
CA GLY A 120 -10.67 7.42 4.73
C GLY A 120 -10.16 7.52 3.28
N ARG A 121 -8.97 8.11 3.06
CA ARG A 121 -8.43 8.33 1.71
C ARG A 121 -7.79 7.06 1.17
N LYS A 122 -7.96 6.81 -0.14
CA LYS A 122 -7.27 5.73 -0.84
C LYS A 122 -5.76 5.92 -0.73
N GLN A 123 -5.04 4.84 -0.46
CA GLN A 123 -3.59 4.82 -0.42
C GLN A 123 -3.02 4.06 -1.60
N THR A 124 -1.78 4.38 -1.93
CA THR A 124 -0.93 3.61 -2.83
C THR A 124 0.34 3.16 -2.12
N LEU A 125 1.13 2.30 -2.78
CA LEU A 125 2.44 1.85 -2.33
C LEU A 125 3.35 3.01 -1.89
N LEU A 126 3.32 4.14 -2.60
CA LEU A 126 4.15 5.31 -2.31
C LEU A 126 3.50 6.35 -1.36
N GLY A 127 2.26 6.13 -0.89
CA GLY A 127 1.60 6.98 0.12
C GLY A 127 0.17 7.42 -0.24
N GLU A 128 -0.30 8.56 0.32
CA GLU A 128 -1.63 9.08 -0.01
C GLU A 128 -1.70 9.48 -1.49
N ARG A 129 -2.73 9.02 -2.21
CA ARG A 129 -3.12 9.66 -3.47
C ARG A 129 -3.67 11.04 -3.16
N PHE A 130 -2.89 12.07 -3.48
CA PHE A 130 -3.43 13.40 -3.66
C PHE A 130 -4.14 13.42 -5.02
N ASP A 131 -5.47 13.29 -5.02
CA ASP A 131 -6.27 13.71 -6.16
C ASP A 131 -6.12 15.24 -6.30
N ILE A 132 -5.18 15.68 -7.13
CA ILE A 132 -4.95 17.09 -7.47
C ILE A 132 -6.18 17.69 -8.21
N ALA A 133 -7.21 16.89 -8.50
CA ALA A 133 -8.45 17.32 -9.14
C ALA A 133 -9.38 18.18 -8.26
N THR A 134 -9.20 18.20 -6.93
CA THR A 134 -9.83 19.20 -6.06
C THR A 134 -8.75 19.98 -5.33
N GLY A 135 -8.14 20.91 -6.06
CA GLY A 135 -7.34 21.97 -5.48
C GLY A 135 -8.16 22.78 -4.48
N GLN A 136 -8.07 22.42 -3.21
CA GLN A 136 -8.37 23.33 -2.12
C GLN A 136 -7.45 23.01 -0.94
N ALA A 137 -6.23 23.53 -1.06
CA ALA A 137 -5.52 24.01 0.11
C ALA A 137 -6.21 25.34 0.45
N ASP A 138 -7.05 25.34 1.47
CA ASP A 138 -7.37 26.58 2.18
C ASP A 138 -6.87 26.46 3.62
N ASP A 139 -6.18 27.52 4.00
CA ASP A 139 -5.28 27.70 5.12
C ASP A 139 -5.82 27.32 6.51
N PRO A 140 -4.91 27.03 7.47
CA PRO A 140 -5.26 27.09 8.89
C PRO A 140 -5.49 28.56 9.26
N GLU A 141 -6.74 29.03 9.21
CA GLU A 141 -7.06 30.34 9.76
C GLU A 141 -6.80 30.32 11.27
N GLN A 142 -5.85 31.16 11.66
CA GLN A 142 -5.37 31.39 13.00
C GLN A 142 -6.50 31.71 13.96
N SER A 143 -6.37 31.14 15.16
CA SER A 143 -6.97 31.65 16.38
C SER A 143 -6.70 33.15 16.54
N ALA A 144 -7.76 33.93 16.72
CA ALA A 144 -7.68 35.28 17.26
C ALA A 144 -8.92 35.60 18.13
N VAL A 145 -8.65 35.69 19.43
CA VAL A 145 -9.33 36.38 20.55
C VAL A 145 -10.66 35.81 21.06
#